data_AF-B2ASL2-F1
#
_entry.id   AF-B2ASL2-F1
#
_cell.length_a   1.000
_cell.length_b   1.000
_cell.length_c   1.000
_cell.angle_alpha   90.00
_cell.angle_beta   90.00
_cell.angle_gamma   90.00
#
_symmetry.space_group_name_H-M   'P 1'
#
loop_
_entity.id
_entity.type
_entity.pdbx_description
1 polymer ?
#
loop_
_entity_poly.entity_id
_entity_poly.type
_entity_poly.pdbx_seq_one_letter_code
_entity_poly.pdbx_strand_id
1 'polypeptide(L)'
;MAVAKPTNARVSQATDILLSPTKPTLGRYRAYIHARNRFFSAFHPKGRFLRIPTPSDNLLCGLYAIVISFQHQHPGLTPAPTLEHLLSVCRGCGFDNEGNLSGDQLSLVFSAWGDKTVFDDGGEPNRRRCQLGYLSRYNGPGWEDEAEKGEDVPVMMGTREVDTEEEKGDILRLWVWNDGGWAGGGMGHWEGIRKVGEEGDDV
;
A
#
# COMPACT_ATOMS: atom_id res chain seq x y z
N MET A 1 -19.57 -13.28 -16.23
CA MET A 1 -19.07 -13.17 -14.84
C MET A 1 -19.86 -12.07 -14.15
N ALA A 2 -20.59 -12.41 -13.09
CA ALA A 2 -21.36 -11.42 -12.33
C ALA A 2 -20.38 -10.55 -11.53
N VAL A 3 -20.38 -9.24 -11.81
CA VAL A 3 -19.67 -8.26 -10.99
C VAL A 3 -20.37 -8.25 -9.62
N ALA A 4 -19.69 -8.66 -8.57
CA ALA A 4 -20.19 -8.52 -7.22
C ALA A 4 -20.55 -7.05 -6.98
N LYS A 5 -21.81 -6.76 -6.63
CA LYS A 5 -22.20 -5.41 -6.20
C LYS A 5 -21.35 -5.04 -4.98
N PRO A 6 -20.72 -3.86 -4.94
CA PRO A 6 -19.95 -3.45 -3.77
C PRO A 6 -20.93 -3.22 -2.62
N THR A 7 -20.91 -4.15 -1.66
CA THR A 7 -21.51 -4.00 -0.34
C THR A 7 -20.88 -2.79 0.35
N ASN A 8 -21.67 -1.73 0.58
CA ASN A 8 -21.38 -0.58 1.45
C ASN A 8 -19.89 -0.23 1.58
N ALA A 9 -19.26 0.20 0.49
CA ALA A 9 -17.88 0.65 0.55
C ALA A 9 -17.81 1.92 1.42
N ARG A 10 -17.44 1.75 2.70
CA ARG A 10 -17.34 2.83 3.67
C ARG A 10 -16.16 3.71 3.28
N VAL A 11 -16.41 5.00 3.05
CA VAL A 11 -15.32 5.96 2.87
C VAL A 11 -14.52 6.01 4.16
N SER A 12 -13.24 5.64 4.05
CA SER A 12 -12.26 5.70 5.12
C SER A 12 -11.46 6.99 5.00
N GLN A 13 -10.86 7.41 6.11
CA GLN A 13 -10.10 8.66 6.17
C GLN A 13 -8.79 8.40 6.91
N ALA A 14 -7.68 8.73 6.28
CA ALA A 14 -6.38 8.72 6.94
C ALA A 14 -6.26 9.98 7.81
N THR A 15 -5.77 9.82 9.03
CA THR A 15 -5.49 10.97 9.90
C THR A 15 -4.10 11.51 9.60
N ASP A 16 -4.05 12.84 9.48
CA ASP A 16 -2.79 13.57 9.44
C ASP A 16 -2.24 13.76 10.86
N ILE A 17 -1.65 12.72 11.43
CA ILE A 17 -0.99 12.84 12.73
C ILE A 17 0.45 13.32 12.57
N LEU A 18 0.88 14.36 13.27
CA LEU A 18 2.30 14.69 13.40
C LEU A 18 2.82 14.11 14.70
N LEU A 19 3.53 12.98 14.62
CA LEU A 19 4.20 12.40 15.78
C LEU A 19 5.29 13.37 16.25
N SER A 20 5.41 13.61 17.55
CA SER A 20 6.55 14.36 18.09
C SER A 20 7.78 13.43 18.13
N PRO A 21 8.85 13.68 17.35
CA PRO A 21 9.98 12.78 17.32
C PRO A 21 10.77 12.84 18.64
N THR A 22 11.23 11.69 19.11
CA THR A 22 12.32 11.57 20.08
C THR A 22 13.58 11.14 19.34
N LYS A 23 14.77 11.33 19.93
CA LYS A 23 16.04 10.93 19.28
C LYS A 23 16.04 9.50 18.71
N PRO A 24 15.50 8.47 19.41
CA PRO A 24 15.41 7.11 18.89
C PRO A 24 14.43 6.92 17.72
N THR A 25 13.45 7.82 17.55
CA THR A 25 12.40 7.69 16.53
C THR A 25 12.61 8.59 15.31
N LEU A 26 13.68 9.42 15.28
CA LEU A 26 13.99 10.36 14.20
C LEU A 26 13.99 9.73 12.79
N GLY A 27 14.59 8.53 12.63
CA GLY A 27 14.63 7.85 11.33
C GLY A 27 13.23 7.41 10.86
N ARG A 28 12.46 6.78 11.76
CA ARG A 28 11.06 6.40 11.52
C ARG A 28 10.16 7.62 11.26
N TYR A 29 10.44 8.72 11.94
CA TYR A 29 9.73 9.98 11.78
C TYR A 29 9.95 10.60 10.39
N ARG A 30 11.18 10.56 9.85
CA ARG A 30 11.45 11.01 8.47
C ARG A 30 10.70 10.14 7.46
N ALA A 31 10.81 8.82 7.57
CA ALA A 31 10.07 7.89 6.71
C ALA A 31 8.55 8.15 6.77
N TYR A 32 8.01 8.43 7.96
CA TYR A 32 6.62 8.83 8.15
C TYR A 32 6.28 10.15 7.45
N ILE A 33 7.09 11.21 7.59
CA ILE A 33 6.84 12.48 6.88
C ILE A 33 6.82 12.28 5.37
N HIS A 34 7.75 11.49 4.83
CA HIS A 34 7.76 11.16 3.41
C HIS A 34 6.51 10.39 3.00
N ALA A 35 6.12 9.38 3.78
CA ALA A 35 4.89 8.61 3.57
C ALA A 35 3.65 9.49 3.53
N ARG A 36 3.47 10.30 4.57
CA ARG A 36 2.41 11.29 4.71
C ARG A 36 2.34 12.17 3.46
N ASN A 37 3.42 12.86 3.12
CA ASN A 37 3.42 13.80 1.99
C ASN A 37 3.03 13.10 0.68
N ARG A 38 3.54 11.89 0.42
CA ARG A 38 3.25 11.13 -0.80
C ARG A 38 1.82 10.61 -0.83
N PHE A 39 1.29 10.11 0.29
CA PHE A 39 -0.09 9.66 0.39
C PHE A 39 -1.07 10.81 0.14
N PHE A 40 -0.92 11.91 0.87
CA PHE A 40 -1.82 13.06 0.74
C PHE A 40 -1.74 13.70 -0.64
N SER A 41 -0.59 13.65 -1.32
CA SER A 41 -0.49 14.08 -2.73
C SER A 41 -1.31 13.20 -3.68
N ALA A 42 -1.39 11.89 -3.42
CA ALA A 42 -2.15 10.95 -4.26
C ALA A 42 -3.67 10.96 -3.97
N PHE A 43 -4.08 11.28 -2.73
CA PHE A 43 -5.47 11.14 -2.25
C PHE A 43 -6.11 12.45 -1.69
N HIS A 44 -5.56 13.63 -2.02
CA HIS A 44 -6.11 14.96 -1.66
C HIS A 44 -7.59 15.12 -2.09
N PRO A 45 -8.49 15.87 -1.37
CA PRO A 45 -8.24 16.91 -0.35
C PRO A 45 -8.27 16.56 1.14
N LYS A 46 -8.59 15.33 1.53
CA LYS A 46 -8.77 14.99 2.96
C LYS A 46 -8.17 13.65 3.36
N GLY A 47 -7.31 13.07 2.52
CA GLY A 47 -6.81 11.71 2.73
C GLY A 47 -7.95 10.68 2.74
N ARG A 48 -9.02 10.95 1.99
CA ARG A 48 -10.18 10.05 1.87
C ARG A 48 -9.87 8.96 0.85
N PHE A 49 -10.24 7.74 1.20
CA PHE A 49 -10.04 6.59 0.34
C PHE A 49 -11.15 5.56 0.56
N LEU A 50 -11.32 4.66 -0.39
CA LEU A 50 -12.21 3.52 -0.26
C LEU A 50 -11.38 2.25 -0.10
N ARG A 51 -11.72 1.50 0.93
CA ARG A 51 -11.21 0.16 1.19
C ARG A 51 -11.94 -0.85 0.32
N ILE A 52 -11.20 -1.77 -0.27
CA ILE A 52 -11.72 -2.83 -1.11
C ILE A 52 -11.27 -4.16 -0.52
N PRO A 53 -12.21 -4.93 0.07
CA PRO A 53 -11.90 -6.23 0.65
C PRO A 53 -11.25 -7.17 -0.37
N THR A 54 -10.24 -7.91 0.08
CA THR A 54 -9.65 -8.98 -0.75
C THR A 54 -10.47 -10.26 -0.64
N PRO A 55 -10.52 -11.11 -1.68
CA PRO A 55 -11.32 -12.34 -1.68
C PRO A 55 -10.66 -13.51 -0.93
N SER A 56 -9.60 -13.27 -0.16
CA SER A 56 -8.83 -14.31 0.54
C SER A 56 -8.26 -13.80 1.85
N ASP A 57 -7.84 -14.74 2.69
CA ASP A 57 -7.08 -14.49 3.92
C ASP A 57 -5.58 -14.85 3.75
N ASN A 58 -4.79 -14.61 4.79
CA ASN A 58 -3.38 -14.98 4.88
C ASN A 58 -2.49 -14.36 3.78
N LEU A 59 -1.44 -15.05 3.33
CA LEU A 59 -0.50 -14.56 2.32
C LEU A 59 -1.20 -13.95 1.08
N LEU A 60 -2.29 -14.56 0.63
CA LEU A 60 -2.99 -14.15 -0.58
C LEU A 60 -3.65 -12.77 -0.45
N CYS A 61 -4.10 -12.35 0.74
CA CYS A 61 -4.72 -11.04 0.91
C CYS A 61 -3.76 -9.91 0.52
N GLY A 62 -2.47 -10.02 0.88
CA GLY A 62 -1.45 -9.05 0.47
C GLY A 62 -1.30 -8.95 -1.05
N LEU A 63 -1.24 -10.09 -1.74
CA LEU A 63 -1.08 -10.11 -3.20
C LEU A 63 -2.32 -9.58 -3.91
N TYR A 64 -3.52 -9.95 -3.45
CA TYR A 64 -4.77 -9.38 -3.98
C TYR A 64 -4.85 -7.87 -3.72
N ALA A 65 -4.40 -7.39 -2.56
CA ALA A 65 -4.39 -5.95 -2.26
C ALA A 65 -3.54 -5.16 -3.27
N ILE A 66 -2.40 -5.71 -3.71
CA ILE A 66 -1.60 -5.13 -4.81
C ILE A 66 -2.41 -5.10 -6.10
N VAL A 67 -2.98 -6.23 -6.53
CA VAL A 67 -3.74 -6.32 -7.80
C VAL A 67 -4.89 -5.32 -7.83
N ILE A 68 -5.72 -5.34 -6.78
CA ILE A 68 -6.91 -4.48 -6.67
C ILE A 68 -6.49 -3.01 -6.65
N SER A 69 -5.52 -2.64 -5.81
CA SER A 69 -5.07 -1.25 -5.71
C SER A 69 -4.48 -0.76 -7.03
N PHE A 70 -3.73 -1.62 -7.74
CA PHE A 70 -3.11 -1.22 -9.01
C PHE A 70 -4.16 -0.92 -10.06
N GLN A 71 -5.17 -1.78 -10.19
CA GLN A 71 -6.27 -1.59 -11.13
C GLN A 71 -7.01 -0.27 -10.90
N HIS A 72 -7.12 0.17 -9.64
CA HIS A 72 -7.84 1.40 -9.30
C HIS A 72 -6.96 2.66 -9.29
N GLN A 73 -5.67 2.54 -8.93
CA GLN A 73 -4.76 3.69 -8.84
C GLN A 73 -4.04 3.97 -10.15
N HIS A 74 -3.89 2.95 -11.01
CA HIS A 74 -3.19 3.01 -12.31
C HIS A 74 -3.99 2.33 -13.44
N PRO A 75 -5.27 2.68 -13.68
CA PRO A 75 -6.17 1.94 -14.59
C PRO A 75 -5.74 1.91 -16.06
N GLY A 76 -4.76 2.70 -16.48
CA GLY A 76 -4.23 2.74 -17.85
C GLY A 76 -2.84 2.12 -18.03
N LEU A 77 -2.20 1.65 -16.96
CA LEU A 77 -0.82 1.18 -17.03
C LEU A 77 -0.76 -0.32 -17.32
N THR A 78 0.03 -0.72 -18.31
CA THR A 78 0.21 -2.13 -18.70
C THR A 78 1.68 -2.56 -18.65
N PRO A 79 1.97 -3.82 -18.30
CA PRO A 79 1.02 -4.82 -17.83
C PRO A 79 0.60 -4.57 -16.38
N ALA A 80 -0.65 -4.92 -16.05
CA ALA A 80 -1.12 -4.92 -14.67
C ALA A 80 -0.58 -6.17 -13.94
N PRO A 81 -0.28 -6.08 -12.63
CA PRO A 81 0.11 -7.24 -11.84
C PRO A 81 -1.06 -8.24 -11.79
N THR A 82 -0.75 -9.52 -11.99
CA THR A 82 -1.70 -10.63 -11.80
C THR A 82 -1.32 -11.41 -10.55
N LEU A 83 -2.29 -12.09 -9.94
CA LEU A 83 -2.01 -12.94 -8.78
C LEU A 83 -0.95 -14.00 -9.09
N GLU A 84 -1.03 -14.63 -10.26
CA GLU A 84 -0.06 -15.65 -10.69
C GLU A 84 1.36 -15.09 -10.78
N HIS A 85 1.54 -13.92 -11.39
CA HIS A 85 2.84 -13.26 -11.47
C HIS A 85 3.36 -12.88 -10.09
N LEU A 86 2.51 -12.30 -9.24
CA LEU A 86 2.91 -11.92 -7.88
C LEU A 86 3.24 -13.13 -7.02
N LEU A 87 2.53 -14.27 -7.15
CA LEU A 87 2.87 -15.52 -6.48
C LEU A 87 4.23 -16.06 -6.93
N SER A 88 4.51 -16.00 -8.23
CA SER A 88 5.82 -16.39 -8.78
C SER A 88 6.94 -15.49 -8.23
N VAL A 89 6.71 -14.17 -8.18
CA VAL A 89 7.67 -13.22 -7.58
C VAL A 89 7.86 -13.48 -6.09
N CYS A 90 6.77 -13.69 -5.34
CA CYS A 90 6.78 -13.99 -3.90
C CYS A 90 7.64 -15.22 -3.59
N ARG A 91 7.46 -16.32 -4.34
CA ARG A 91 8.31 -17.52 -4.24
C ARG A 91 9.75 -17.23 -4.63
N GLY A 92 9.96 -16.44 -5.67
CA GLY A 92 11.29 -16.01 -6.10
C GLY A 92 12.03 -15.14 -5.08
N CYS A 93 11.31 -14.44 -4.20
CA CYS A 93 11.86 -13.71 -3.06
C CYS A 93 12.15 -14.61 -1.85
N GLY A 94 11.81 -15.91 -1.92
CA GLY A 94 11.99 -16.85 -0.81
C GLY A 94 10.95 -16.73 0.29
N PHE A 95 9.80 -16.09 0.01
CA PHE A 95 8.70 -16.01 0.97
C PHE A 95 7.80 -17.23 0.80
N ASP A 96 7.84 -18.12 1.80
CA ASP A 96 7.11 -19.39 1.86
C ASP A 96 6.16 -19.47 3.07
N ASN A 97 5.95 -18.35 3.77
CA ASN A 97 5.06 -18.30 4.92
C ASN A 97 3.61 -18.59 4.52
N GLU A 98 2.92 -19.43 5.30
CA GLU A 98 1.50 -19.72 5.09
C GLU A 98 0.59 -18.59 5.63
N GLY A 99 1.11 -17.76 6.53
CA GLY A 99 0.41 -16.60 7.13
C GLY A 99 0.53 -15.31 6.32
N ASN A 100 0.14 -14.19 6.93
CA ASN A 100 0.22 -12.86 6.28
C ASN A 100 1.65 -12.47 5.93
N LEU A 101 1.82 -11.81 4.78
CA LEU A 101 3.07 -11.08 4.48
C LEU A 101 3.18 -9.86 5.39
N SER A 102 4.38 -9.63 5.94
CA SER A 102 4.71 -8.33 6.55
C SER A 102 4.72 -7.22 5.50
N GLY A 103 4.63 -5.96 5.94
CA GLY A 103 4.68 -4.83 5.01
C GLY A 103 5.99 -4.77 4.21
N ASP A 104 7.11 -5.17 4.83
CA ASP A 104 8.42 -5.22 4.15
C ASP A 104 8.43 -6.29 3.06
N GLN A 105 7.93 -7.50 3.36
CA GLN A 105 7.84 -8.57 2.37
C GLN A 105 6.92 -8.18 1.21
N LEU A 106 5.75 -7.60 1.51
CA LEU A 106 4.82 -7.17 0.47
C LEU A 106 5.41 -6.07 -0.41
N SER A 107 6.14 -5.12 0.18
CA SER A 107 6.86 -4.08 -0.56
C SER A 107 7.96 -4.66 -1.45
N LEU A 108 8.71 -5.66 -0.96
CA LEU A 108 9.72 -6.35 -1.76
C LEU A 108 9.11 -7.10 -2.95
N VAL A 109 7.96 -7.75 -2.77
CA VAL A 109 7.23 -8.41 -3.87
C VAL A 109 6.85 -7.38 -4.95
N PHE A 110 6.29 -6.23 -4.57
CA PHE A 110 5.90 -5.21 -5.55
C PHE A 110 7.09 -4.59 -6.28
N SER A 111 8.18 -4.31 -5.55
CA SER A 111 9.44 -3.81 -6.13
C SER A 111 10.02 -4.82 -7.13
N ALA A 112 10.14 -6.08 -6.73
CA ALA A 112 10.70 -7.14 -7.57
C ALA A 112 9.82 -7.46 -8.78
N TRP A 113 8.50 -7.27 -8.67
CA TRP A 113 7.61 -7.32 -9.82
C TRP A 113 7.92 -6.18 -10.81
N GLY A 114 8.10 -4.95 -10.35
CA GLY A 114 8.49 -3.81 -11.19
C GLY A 114 9.81 -4.02 -11.94
N ASP A 115 10.82 -4.55 -11.26
CA ASP A 115 12.16 -4.81 -11.84
C ASP A 115 12.15 -5.85 -12.97
N LYS A 116 11.20 -6.78 -12.92
CA LYS A 116 11.01 -7.85 -13.91
C LYS A 116 10.02 -7.50 -15.00
N THR A 117 9.26 -6.41 -14.82
CA THR A 117 8.15 -6.03 -15.69
C THR A 117 8.57 -4.92 -16.64
N VAL A 118 8.28 -5.12 -17.92
CA VAL A 118 8.42 -4.09 -18.95
C VAL A 118 7.05 -3.46 -19.15
N PHE A 119 6.94 -2.18 -18.83
CA PHE A 119 5.72 -1.38 -18.96
C PHE A 119 5.67 -0.74 -20.34
N ASP A 120 4.46 -0.68 -20.91
CA ASP A 120 4.17 0.08 -22.14
C ASP A 120 3.09 1.12 -21.81
N ASP A 121 3.49 2.40 -21.81
CA ASP A 121 2.62 3.56 -21.61
C ASP A 121 2.54 4.46 -22.85
N GLY A 122 2.50 3.84 -24.03
CA GLY A 122 2.17 4.56 -25.28
C GLY A 122 3.35 5.27 -25.92
N GLY A 123 4.57 4.74 -25.76
CA GLY A 123 5.74 5.30 -26.43
C GLY A 123 6.99 4.46 -26.36
N GLU A 124 7.41 4.00 -25.17
CA GLU A 124 8.67 3.27 -25.01
C GLU A 124 8.60 2.20 -23.90
N PRO A 125 8.95 0.94 -24.18
CA PRO A 125 9.02 -0.11 -23.16
C PRO A 125 10.05 0.23 -22.07
N ASN A 126 9.61 0.41 -20.82
CA ASN A 126 10.52 0.74 -19.72
C ASN A 126 10.31 -0.15 -18.48
N ARG A 127 11.37 -0.36 -17.71
CA ARG A 127 11.26 -0.92 -16.36
C ARG A 127 11.00 0.23 -15.40
N ARG A 128 10.13 0.02 -14.41
CA ARG A 128 9.79 1.04 -13.42
C ARG A 128 10.25 0.62 -12.05
N ARG A 129 10.79 1.59 -11.31
CA ARG A 129 11.00 1.47 -9.87
C ARG A 129 9.63 1.49 -9.21
N CYS A 130 9.29 0.42 -8.50
CA CYS A 130 8.00 0.27 -7.82
C CYS A 130 8.15 0.47 -6.32
N GLN A 131 7.28 1.26 -5.70
CA GLN A 131 7.28 1.50 -4.26
C GLN A 131 5.88 1.27 -3.68
N LEU A 132 5.81 0.50 -2.61
CA LEU A 132 4.57 0.21 -1.89
C LEU A 132 4.46 1.06 -0.63
N GLY A 133 3.33 1.73 -0.47
CA GLY A 133 2.89 2.36 0.78
C GLY A 133 1.69 1.64 1.33
N TYR A 134 1.49 1.76 2.64
CA TYR A 134 0.27 1.28 3.25
C TYR A 134 -0.29 2.21 4.32
N LEU A 135 -1.60 2.10 4.54
CA LEU A 135 -2.29 2.73 5.64
C LEU A 135 -2.38 1.69 6.74
N SER A 136 -1.82 2.02 7.91
CA SER A 136 -1.87 1.15 9.06
C SER A 136 -2.87 1.70 10.06
N ARG A 137 -3.67 0.83 10.67
CA ARG A 137 -4.44 1.22 11.85
C ARG A 137 -3.49 1.47 13.03
N TYR A 138 -3.33 2.74 13.42
CA TYR A 138 -2.51 3.15 14.55
C TYR A 138 -3.30 3.07 15.86
N ASN A 139 -2.84 2.23 16.78
CA ASN A 139 -3.44 2.07 18.11
C ASN A 139 -2.66 2.79 19.22
N GLY A 140 -1.71 3.68 18.93
CA GLY A 140 -0.95 4.37 19.99
C GLY A 140 -0.08 3.47 20.88
N PRO A 141 0.85 4.03 21.67
CA PRO A 141 1.46 3.30 22.77
C PRO A 141 0.44 3.15 23.91
N GLY A 142 0.10 1.91 24.28
CA GLY A 142 -0.71 1.59 25.46
C GLY A 142 -2.16 1.14 25.22
N TRP A 143 -2.58 0.89 23.97
CA TRP A 143 -3.92 0.36 23.67
C TRP A 143 -3.84 -1.08 23.17
N GLU A 144 -3.51 -2.00 24.08
CA GLU A 144 -3.52 -3.44 23.80
C GLU A 144 -4.96 -4.00 23.70
N ASP A 145 -5.97 -3.26 24.19
CA ASP A 145 -7.34 -3.76 24.36
C ASP A 145 -8.42 -3.11 23.46
N GLU A 146 -8.10 -2.13 22.61
CA GLU A 146 -9.11 -1.49 21.73
C GLU A 146 -8.69 -1.47 20.25
N ALA A 147 -8.57 -2.66 19.65
CA ALA A 147 -8.26 -2.85 18.23
C ALA A 147 -9.26 -2.20 17.24
N GLU A 148 -10.39 -1.69 17.73
CA GLU A 148 -11.46 -1.08 16.92
C GLU A 148 -11.40 0.44 16.79
N LYS A 149 -10.57 1.16 17.57
CA LYS A 149 -10.59 2.64 17.60
C LYS A 149 -9.38 3.34 16.97
N GLY A 150 -8.46 2.58 16.36
CA GLY A 150 -7.26 3.17 15.76
C GLY A 150 -7.54 4.04 14.53
N GLU A 151 -6.74 5.09 14.38
CA GLU A 151 -6.75 5.98 13.21
C GLU A 151 -5.86 5.41 12.10
N ASP A 152 -6.27 5.54 10.83
CA ASP A 152 -5.45 5.08 9.71
C ASP A 152 -4.31 6.08 9.44
N VAL A 153 -3.06 5.61 9.48
CA VAL A 153 -1.85 6.45 9.29
C VAL A 153 -1.02 5.96 8.12
N PRO A 154 -0.50 6.87 7.27
CA PRO A 154 0.31 6.48 6.12
C PRO A 154 1.71 6.03 6.55
N VAL A 155 2.12 4.87 6.06
CA VAL A 155 3.43 4.27 6.22
C VAL A 155 4.01 3.99 4.84
N MET A 156 5.22 4.48 4.60
CA MET A 156 5.95 4.24 3.35
C MET A 156 7.02 3.20 3.62
N MET A 157 7.03 2.15 2.81
CA MET A 157 8.01 1.09 3.00
C MET A 157 9.31 1.40 2.29
N GLY A 158 10.36 0.98 2.99
CA GLY A 158 11.73 0.95 2.52
C GLY A 158 11.87 -0.05 1.39
N THR A 159 11.71 0.37 0.14
CA THR A 159 12.52 -0.28 -0.90
C THR A 159 13.98 0.09 -0.63
N ARG A 160 14.93 -0.69 -1.17
CA ARG A 160 16.38 -0.60 -0.89
C ARG A 160 17.02 0.78 -1.23
N GLU A 161 16.23 1.74 -1.68
CA GLU A 161 16.60 3.04 -2.24
C GLU A 161 15.78 4.20 -1.62
N VAL A 162 15.37 4.10 -0.35
CA VAL A 162 14.66 5.20 0.32
C VAL A 162 15.57 6.37 0.71
N ASP A 163 16.87 6.30 0.46
CA ASP A 163 17.74 7.46 0.64
C ASP A 163 18.65 7.69 -0.58
N THR A 164 18.83 8.99 -0.87
CA THR A 164 19.79 9.65 -1.78
C THR A 164 19.46 9.73 -3.28
N GLU A 165 18.63 10.70 -3.65
CA GLU A 165 18.49 11.30 -5.00
C GLU A 165 17.34 10.74 -5.85
N GLU A 166 16.16 11.34 -5.68
CA GLU A 166 15.01 11.29 -6.59
C GLU A 166 15.32 11.79 -8.02
N GLU A 167 16.59 12.08 -8.35
CA GLU A 167 16.99 12.66 -9.64
C GLU A 167 16.96 11.66 -10.81
N LYS A 168 16.68 10.37 -10.59
CA LYS A 168 16.65 9.35 -11.66
C LYS A 168 15.37 8.50 -11.66
N GLY A 169 14.39 8.98 -12.41
CA GLY A 169 13.33 8.17 -13.04
C GLY A 169 11.94 8.22 -12.39
N ASP A 170 10.93 7.86 -13.19
CA ASP A 170 9.54 7.75 -12.76
C ASP A 170 9.35 6.55 -11.81
N ILE A 171 8.96 6.83 -10.57
CA ILE A 171 8.65 5.81 -9.56
C ILE A 171 7.15 5.53 -9.55
N LEU A 172 6.77 4.28 -9.83
CA LEU A 172 5.40 3.80 -9.72
C LEU A 172 5.06 3.52 -8.26
N ARG A 173 4.14 4.30 -7.70
CA ARG A 173 3.75 4.21 -6.29
C ARG A 173 2.38 3.58 -6.15
N LEU A 174 2.25 2.66 -5.20
CA LEU A 174 1.00 1.96 -4.93
C LEU A 174 0.68 2.00 -3.44
N TRP A 175 -0.58 2.27 -3.10
CA TRP A 175 -1.05 2.30 -1.72
C TRP A 175 -2.01 1.15 -1.42
N VAL A 176 -1.83 0.46 -0.30
CA VAL A 176 -2.72 -0.60 0.20
C VAL A 176 -3.14 -0.31 1.65
N TRP A 177 -4.13 -1.01 2.18
CA TRP A 177 -4.55 -0.88 3.58
C TRP A 177 -4.15 -2.11 4.39
N ASN A 178 -3.84 -1.93 5.68
CA ASN A 178 -3.43 -2.99 6.60
C ASN A 178 -4.04 -2.82 8.01
N ASP A 179 -4.58 -3.90 8.56
CA ASP A 179 -5.12 -3.91 9.94
C ASP A 179 -4.07 -4.17 11.03
N GLY A 180 -2.88 -4.64 10.65
CA GLY A 180 -1.88 -5.28 11.51
C GLY A 180 -0.98 -4.35 12.33
N GLY A 181 -1.35 -3.08 12.49
CA GLY A 181 -0.64 -2.10 13.32
C GLY A 181 0.81 -1.79 12.93
N TRP A 182 1.28 -0.58 13.29
CA TRP A 182 2.66 -0.19 13.01
C TRP A 182 3.69 -0.97 13.85
N ALA A 183 3.32 -1.40 15.05
CA ALA A 183 4.22 -2.08 16.00
C ALA A 183 4.53 -3.53 15.62
N GLY A 184 3.65 -4.21 14.86
CA GLY A 184 3.82 -5.58 14.39
C GLY A 184 4.51 -5.71 13.03
N GLY A 185 5.13 -4.64 12.52
CA GLY A 185 5.73 -4.65 11.17
C GLY A 185 4.70 -4.77 10.03
N GLY A 186 3.44 -4.39 10.29
CA GLY A 186 2.34 -4.53 9.34
C GLY A 186 1.89 -5.98 9.10
N MET A 187 2.16 -6.90 10.03
CA MET A 187 1.64 -8.27 9.93
C MET A 187 0.13 -8.27 10.25
N GLY A 188 -0.69 -8.37 9.22
CA GLY A 188 -2.15 -8.29 9.33
C GLY A 188 -2.86 -8.60 8.01
N HIS A 189 -4.18 -8.49 8.01
CA HIS A 189 -5.00 -8.50 6.82
C HIS A 189 -4.70 -7.28 5.94
N TRP A 190 -4.67 -7.52 4.63
CA TRP A 190 -4.41 -6.50 3.63
C TRP A 190 -5.63 -6.29 2.75
N GLU A 191 -5.93 -5.03 2.45
CA GLU A 191 -7.01 -4.65 1.55
C GLU A 191 -6.53 -3.71 0.45
N GLY A 192 -7.25 -3.72 -0.67
CA GLY A 192 -7.03 -2.77 -1.74
C GLY A 192 -7.51 -1.37 -1.35
N ILE A 193 -6.88 -0.35 -1.93
CA ILE A 193 -7.32 1.04 -1.80
C ILE A 193 -7.64 1.63 -3.17
N ARG A 194 -8.75 2.37 -3.27
CA ARG A 194 -9.01 3.28 -4.39
C ARG A 194 -9.23 4.72 -3.93
N LYS A 195 -8.90 5.67 -4.81
CA LYS A 195 -9.22 7.09 -4.61
C LYS A 195 -10.75 7.24 -4.62
N VAL A 196 -11.26 8.11 -3.75
CA VAL A 196 -12.65 8.58 -3.83
C VAL A 196 -12.76 9.45 -5.10
N GLY A 197 -13.82 9.28 -5.90
CA GLY A 197 -14.00 10.08 -7.11
C GLY A 197 -13.94 11.58 -6.80
N GLU A 198 -13.35 12.39 -7.70
CA GLU A 198 -13.38 13.86 -7.59
C GLU A 198 -14.79 14.44 -7.81
N GLU A 199 -15.72 13.65 -8.35
CA GLU A 199 -17.14 13.97 -8.43
C GLU A 199 -17.99 12.72 -8.10
N GLY A 200 -18.95 12.87 -7.18
CA GLY A 200 -20.10 11.97 -7.08
C GLY A 200 -20.10 10.83 -6.05
N ASP A 201 -19.06 10.66 -5.24
CA ASP A 201 -19.10 9.76 -4.07
C ASP A 201 -19.64 10.51 -2.82
N ASP A 202 -20.75 11.23 -2.98
CA ASP A 202 -21.55 11.76 -1.87
C ASP A 202 -22.39 10.61 -1.28
N VAL A 203 -21.89 10.06 -0.18
CA VAL A 203 -22.70 9.37 0.83
C VAL A 203 -22.78 10.27 2.05
#